data_AF-A0A924ASP2-F1
#
_entry.id   AF-A0A924ASP2-F1
#
_cell.length_a   1.000
_cell.length_b   1.000
_cell.length_c   1.000
_cell.angle_alpha   90.00
_cell.angle_beta   90.00
_cell.angle_gamma   90.00
#
_symmetry.space_group_name_H-M   'P 1'
#
loop_
_entity.id
_entity.type
_entity.pdbx_description
1 polymer ?
#
loop_
_entity_poly.entity_id
_entity_poly.type
_entity_poly.pdbx_seq_one_letter_code
_entity_poly.pdbx_strand_id
1 'polypeptide(L)'
;IPVQVLRTGLRSVAYGRGQSGLLDLRFVTPNADILVGDVLITSGMDGVYPAGLAVAKVIKVENSASGAFGGVLCQPLAGIDRHRQLLVLMGLPALPPRPPEETPKPLKKSQLPKMTPLNAAAAGAPSAPPVGGVTPAPTAPAGAAAPGLERARPVPAARPPAVPAAATERAR
;
A
#
# COMPACT_ATOMS: atom_id res chain seq x y z
N ILE A 1 2.22 -4.67 -0.70
CA ILE A 1 3.35 -4.75 -1.66
C ILE A 1 2.99 -3.90 -2.87
N PRO A 2 3.85 -2.97 -3.32
CA PRO A 2 3.58 -2.15 -4.49
C PRO A 2 3.63 -3.03 -5.75
N VAL A 3 2.54 -3.04 -6.50
CA VAL A 3 2.40 -3.86 -7.71
C VAL A 3 2.01 -2.98 -8.88
N GLN A 4 2.28 -3.48 -10.08
CA GLN A 4 1.82 -2.91 -11.32
C GLN A 4 1.23 -4.00 -12.22
N VAL A 5 0.19 -3.64 -12.97
CA VAL A 5 -0.41 -4.50 -13.98
C VAL A 5 0.55 -4.61 -15.17
N LEU A 6 0.89 -5.83 -15.60
CA LEU A 6 1.84 -6.05 -16.70
C LEU A 6 1.35 -5.43 -18.02
N ARG A 7 0.03 -5.48 -18.27
CA ARG A 7 -0.61 -5.01 -19.50
C ARG A 7 -0.69 -3.49 -19.60
N THR A 8 -1.17 -2.83 -18.55
CA THR A 8 -1.49 -1.39 -18.57
C THR A 8 -0.48 -0.53 -17.82
N GLY A 9 0.42 -1.13 -17.04
CA GLY A 9 1.36 -0.41 -16.19
C GLY A 9 0.70 0.28 -14.99
N LEU A 10 -0.60 0.07 -14.76
CA LEU A 10 -1.33 0.67 -13.64
C LEU A 10 -0.77 0.17 -12.32
N ARG A 11 -0.53 1.10 -11.40
CA ARG A 11 0.10 0.84 -10.10
C ARG A 11 -0.95 0.75 -9.00
N SER A 12 -0.76 -0.20 -8.10
CA SER A 12 -1.65 -0.46 -6.97
C SER A 12 -0.86 -1.10 -5.83
N VAL A 13 -1.51 -1.34 -4.70
CA VAL A 13 -0.92 -2.01 -3.56
C VAL A 13 -1.68 -3.30 -3.30
N ALA A 14 -0.97 -4.42 -3.35
CA ALA A 14 -1.50 -5.73 -3.01
C ALA A 14 -1.42 -5.99 -1.50
N TYR A 15 -2.52 -6.46 -0.94
CA TYR A 15 -2.71 -6.85 0.45
C TYR A 15 -3.09 -8.33 0.54
N GLY A 16 -2.46 -9.08 1.44
CA GLY A 16 -2.84 -10.47 1.68
C GLY A 16 -4.11 -10.55 2.52
N ARG A 17 -5.11 -11.33 2.09
CA ARG A 17 -6.38 -11.55 2.78
C ARG A 17 -6.31 -12.74 3.75
N GLY A 18 -5.23 -12.77 4.54
CA GLY A 18 -5.00 -13.75 5.61
C GLY A 18 -5.33 -15.20 5.21
N GLN A 19 -6.29 -15.79 5.92
CA GLN A 19 -6.68 -17.21 5.84
C GLN A 19 -7.20 -17.66 4.47
N SER A 20 -7.72 -16.72 3.64
CA SER A 20 -8.27 -17.08 2.34
C SER A 20 -7.19 -17.41 1.30
N GLY A 21 -5.92 -17.08 1.56
CA GLY A 21 -4.83 -17.23 0.60
C GLY A 21 -4.98 -16.36 -0.65
N LEU A 22 -5.97 -15.46 -0.67
CA LEU A 22 -6.20 -14.50 -1.75
C LEU A 22 -5.51 -13.18 -1.46
N LEU A 23 -5.26 -12.41 -2.52
CA LEU A 23 -4.77 -11.04 -2.44
C LEU A 23 -5.87 -10.08 -2.85
N ASP A 24 -5.87 -8.92 -2.20
CA ASP A 24 -6.77 -7.80 -2.44
C ASP A 24 -5.94 -6.63 -2.95
N LEU A 25 -6.32 -6.04 -4.09
CA LEU A 25 -5.71 -4.80 -4.56
C LEU A 25 -6.51 -3.61 -4.06
N ARG A 26 -5.81 -2.70 -3.40
CA ARG A 26 -6.36 -1.45 -2.90
C ARG A 26 -5.83 -0.27 -3.69
N PHE A 27 -6.52 0.86 -3.54
CA PHE A 27 -6.16 2.11 -4.21
C PHE A 27 -6.23 2.03 -5.74
N VAL A 28 -7.09 1.16 -6.26
CA VAL A 28 -7.40 1.10 -7.69
C VAL A 28 -8.42 2.20 -7.99
N THR A 29 -8.13 3.04 -8.98
CA THR A 29 -9.06 4.07 -9.43
C THR A 29 -10.30 3.43 -10.07
N PRO A 30 -11.50 4.01 -9.92
CA PRO A 30 -12.71 3.44 -10.51
C PRO A 30 -12.66 3.31 -12.05
N ASN A 31 -11.84 4.12 -12.71
CA ASN A 31 -11.66 4.09 -14.17
C ASN A 31 -10.37 3.35 -14.58
N ALA A 32 -9.76 2.59 -13.68
CA ALA A 32 -8.60 1.78 -13.99
C ALA A 32 -8.95 0.66 -14.98
N ASP A 33 -8.19 0.54 -16.06
CA ASP A 33 -8.27 -0.58 -16.99
C ASP A 33 -7.59 -1.83 -16.37
N ILE A 34 -8.38 -2.61 -15.62
CA ILE A 34 -7.98 -3.90 -15.05
C ILE A 34 -8.98 -4.95 -15.49
N LEU A 35 -8.47 -6.06 -16.03
CA LEU A 35 -9.28 -7.17 -16.52
C LEU A 35 -9.00 -8.44 -15.72
N VAL A 36 -10.00 -9.31 -15.68
CA VAL A 36 -9.82 -10.65 -15.12
C VAL A 36 -8.81 -11.41 -15.97
N GLY A 37 -7.81 -11.98 -15.30
CA GLY A 37 -6.70 -12.68 -15.94
C GLY A 37 -5.42 -11.86 -16.09
N ASP A 38 -5.45 -10.55 -15.79
CA ASP A 38 -4.24 -9.72 -15.79
C ASP A 38 -3.22 -10.24 -14.77
N VAL A 39 -1.94 -10.17 -15.15
CA VAL A 39 -0.80 -10.55 -14.29
C VAL A 39 -0.24 -9.30 -13.63
N LEU A 40 0.00 -9.41 -12.33
CA LEU A 40 0.56 -8.36 -11.50
C LEU A 40 2.04 -8.65 -11.23
N ILE A 41 2.88 -7.63 -11.41
CA ILE A 41 4.30 -7.68 -11.13
C ILE A 41 4.68 -6.65 -10.07
N THR A 42 5.79 -6.84 -9.36
CA THR A 42 6.33 -5.82 -8.46
C THR A 42 6.76 -4.58 -9.24
N SER A 43 6.45 -3.39 -8.72
CA SER A 43 6.75 -2.12 -9.41
C SER A 43 8.18 -1.62 -9.22
N GLY A 44 8.86 -2.05 -8.16
CA GLY A 44 10.19 -1.53 -7.83
C GLY A 44 10.24 -0.17 -7.13
N MET A 45 9.09 0.51 -6.94
CA MET A 45 9.09 1.91 -6.47
C MET A 45 9.54 2.09 -5.02
N ASP A 46 9.31 1.10 -4.15
CA ASP A 46 9.61 1.22 -2.73
C ASP A 46 11.11 0.98 -2.43
N GLY A 47 11.92 0.62 -3.43
CA GLY A 47 13.34 0.27 -3.26
C GLY A 47 13.61 -1.03 -2.48
N VAL A 48 12.59 -1.61 -1.86
CA VAL A 48 12.64 -2.88 -1.10
C VAL A 48 12.47 -4.10 -2.00
N TYR A 49 11.49 -4.05 -2.90
CA TYR A 49 11.20 -5.15 -3.82
C TYR A 49 11.75 -4.80 -5.20
N PRO A 50 12.61 -5.63 -5.83
CA PRO A 50 13.03 -5.38 -7.21
C PRO A 50 11.82 -5.45 -8.16
N ALA A 51 11.86 -4.71 -9.26
CA ALA A 51 10.77 -4.70 -10.25
C ALA A 51 10.72 -6.00 -11.06
N GLY A 52 9.53 -6.40 -11.50
CA GLY A 52 9.34 -7.48 -12.48
C GLY A 52 9.09 -8.87 -11.91
N LEU A 53 8.89 -9.02 -10.60
CA LEU A 53 8.52 -10.30 -9.99
C LEU A 53 7.00 -10.53 -10.08
N ALA A 54 6.58 -11.66 -10.62
CA ALA A 54 5.17 -12.02 -10.69
C ALA A 54 4.59 -12.28 -9.29
N VAL A 55 3.55 -11.54 -8.94
CA VAL A 55 2.93 -11.60 -7.60
C VAL A 55 1.64 -12.42 -7.65
N ALA A 56 0.68 -12.01 -8.49
CA ALA A 56 -0.65 -12.59 -8.52
C ALA A 56 -1.34 -12.38 -9.87
N LYS A 57 -2.41 -13.15 -10.10
CA LYS A 57 -3.31 -13.03 -11.25
C LYS A 57 -4.68 -12.53 -10.80
N VAL A 58 -5.26 -11.58 -11.53
CA VAL A 58 -6.59 -11.05 -11.21
C VAL A 58 -7.66 -12.11 -11.46
N ILE A 59 -8.51 -12.37 -10.46
CA ILE A 59 -9.62 -13.34 -10.55
C ILE A 59 -11.00 -12.66 -10.59
N LYS A 60 -11.14 -11.50 -9.96
CA LYS A 60 -12.41 -10.76 -9.92
C LYS A 60 -12.13 -9.28 -9.70
N VAL A 61 -12.83 -8.44 -10.44
CA VAL A 61 -12.77 -6.97 -10.32
C VAL A 61 -14.11 -6.50 -9.79
N GLU A 62 -14.12 -5.87 -8.60
CA GLU A 62 -15.30 -5.26 -7.98
C GLU A 62 -15.16 -3.74 -8.08
N ASN A 63 -15.70 -3.16 -9.14
CA ASN A 63 -15.69 -1.72 -9.34
C ASN A 63 -16.97 -1.10 -8.76
N SER A 64 -16.88 -0.56 -7.56
CA SER A 64 -18.02 0.06 -6.88
C SER A 64 -18.17 1.51 -7.33
N ALA A 65 -19.20 1.82 -8.11
CA ALA A 65 -19.51 3.19 -8.54
C ALA A 65 -19.80 4.17 -7.39
N SER A 66 -20.11 3.66 -6.19
CA SER A 66 -20.42 4.45 -4.99
C SER A 66 -19.24 4.62 -4.02
N GLY A 67 -18.13 3.90 -4.23
CA GLY A 67 -16.95 3.95 -3.37
C GLY A 67 -15.79 4.65 -4.06
N ALA A 68 -14.94 5.36 -3.30
CA ALA A 68 -13.77 6.04 -3.86
C ALA A 68 -12.71 5.07 -4.45
N PHE A 69 -12.83 3.76 -4.19
CA PHE A 69 -11.88 2.74 -4.63
C PHE A 69 -12.59 1.45 -5.02
N GLY A 70 -12.17 0.86 -6.14
CA GLY A 70 -12.56 -0.50 -6.53
C GLY A 70 -11.75 -1.54 -5.75
N GLY A 71 -12.39 -2.64 -5.36
CA GLY A 71 -11.71 -3.80 -4.76
C GLY A 71 -11.40 -4.83 -5.85
N VAL A 72 -10.18 -5.35 -5.89
CA VAL A 72 -9.82 -6.39 -6.87
C VAL A 72 -9.28 -7.61 -6.15
N LEU A 73 -9.87 -8.77 -6.44
CA LEU A 73 -9.41 -10.06 -5.95
C LEU A 73 -8.39 -10.66 -6.89
N CYS A 74 -7.30 -11.15 -6.31
CA CYS A 74 -6.20 -11.76 -7.02
C CYS A 74 -5.79 -13.09 -6.37
N GLN A 75 -5.36 -14.03 -7.19
CA GLN A 75 -4.81 -15.30 -6.76
C GLN A 75 -3.27 -15.25 -6.82
N PRO A 76 -2.55 -15.57 -5.73
CA PRO A 76 -1.09 -15.58 -5.74
C PRO A 76 -0.54 -16.65 -6.70
N LEU A 77 0.44 -16.28 -7.51
CA LEU A 77 1.10 -17.20 -8.46
C LEU A 77 2.20 -18.03 -7.79
N ALA A 78 2.83 -17.50 -6.75
CA ALA A 78 3.96 -18.11 -6.06
C ALA A 78 3.61 -19.34 -5.21
N GLY A 79 2.33 -19.74 -5.11
CA GLY A 79 1.93 -21.00 -4.46
C GLY A 79 2.47 -21.20 -3.03
N ILE A 80 2.39 -20.16 -2.18
CA ILE A 80 3.07 -20.09 -0.87
C ILE A 80 2.84 -21.27 0.08
N ASP A 81 1.76 -22.03 -0.11
CA ASP A 81 1.42 -23.21 0.70
C ASP A 81 2.26 -24.45 0.38
N ARG A 82 2.83 -24.53 -0.84
CA ARG A 82 3.44 -25.78 -1.37
C ARG A 82 4.96 -25.76 -1.47
N HIS A 83 5.62 -24.65 -1.17
CA HIS A 83 7.07 -24.51 -1.33
C HIS A 83 7.81 -24.52 0.01
N ARG A 84 8.84 -25.36 0.14
CA ARG A 84 9.69 -25.47 1.34
C ARG A 84 10.93 -24.58 1.30
N GLN A 85 11.35 -24.15 0.12
CA GLN A 85 12.56 -23.36 -0.11
C GLN A 85 12.17 -21.94 -0.51
N LEU A 86 13.01 -20.97 -0.14
CA LEU A 86 12.79 -19.54 -0.39
C LEU A 86 14.07 -18.90 -0.92
N LEU A 87 13.93 -17.96 -1.86
CA LEU A 87 15.01 -17.11 -2.36
C LEU A 87 14.86 -15.71 -1.75
N VAL A 88 15.87 -15.28 -1.01
CA VAL A 88 15.93 -13.92 -0.47
C VAL A 88 16.72 -13.04 -1.44
N LEU A 89 16.05 -12.04 -2.00
CA LEU A 89 16.67 -11.06 -2.88
C LEU A 89 17.14 -9.86 -2.05
N MET A 90 18.45 -9.75 -1.87
CA MET A 90 19.09 -8.60 -1.23
C MET A 90 19.61 -7.67 -2.34
N GLY A 91 18.74 -6.81 -2.89
CA GLY A 91 19.10 -5.98 -4.04
C GLY A 91 18.40 -4.64 -4.07
N LEU A 92 19.09 -3.60 -3.57
CA LEU A 92 18.79 -2.22 -3.93
C LEU A 92 19.11 -2.04 -5.43
N PRO A 93 18.26 -1.33 -6.20
CA PRO A 93 18.66 -0.91 -7.53
C PRO A 93 19.93 -0.05 -7.43
N ALA A 94 20.94 -0.35 -8.22
CA ALA A 94 22.13 0.48 -8.34
C ALA A 94 21.69 1.84 -8.91
N LEU A 95 21.51 2.81 -8.03
CA LEU A 95 21.23 4.19 -8.45
C LEU A 95 22.40 4.65 -9.32
N PRO A 96 22.14 5.22 -10.51
CA PRO A 96 23.20 5.77 -11.33
C PRO A 96 23.98 6.79 -10.49
N PRO A 97 25.32 6.86 -10.64
CA PRO A 97 26.10 7.88 -9.97
C PRO A 97 25.51 9.23 -10.31
N ARG A 98 25.31 10.07 -9.28
CA ARG A 98 24.80 11.43 -9.44
C ARG A 98 25.62 12.08 -10.56
N PRO A 99 24.98 12.72 -11.57
CA PRO A 99 25.71 13.48 -12.57
C PRO A 99 26.72 14.39 -11.87
N PRO A 100 27.97 14.49 -12.35
CA PRO A 100 28.94 15.39 -11.73
C PRO A 100 28.30 16.76 -11.64
N GLU A 101 28.16 17.30 -10.42
CA GLU A 101 27.69 18.66 -10.26
C GLU A 101 28.63 19.53 -11.10
N GLU A 102 28.07 20.26 -12.07
CA GLU A 102 28.81 21.28 -12.77
C GLU A 102 29.40 22.19 -11.70
N THR A 103 30.73 22.11 -11.52
CA THR A 103 31.50 23.04 -10.69
C THR A 103 30.96 24.43 -10.96
N PRO A 104 30.47 25.16 -9.93
CA PRO A 104 29.90 26.48 -10.15
C PRO A 104 30.97 27.31 -10.82
N LYS A 105 30.74 27.64 -12.09
CA LYS A 105 31.63 28.50 -12.88
C LYS A 105 31.82 29.77 -12.05
N PRO A 106 33.04 30.09 -11.58
CA PRO A 106 33.22 31.19 -10.66
C PRO A 106 32.75 32.46 -11.38
N LEU A 107 31.69 33.07 -10.84
CA LEU A 107 31.23 34.38 -11.26
C LEU A 107 32.41 35.33 -11.09
N LYS A 108 32.99 35.74 -12.22
CA LYS A 108 34.05 36.75 -12.27
C LYS A 108 33.50 38.01 -11.61
N LYS A 109 34.00 38.33 -10.41
CA LYS A 109 33.88 39.65 -9.81
C LYS A 109 34.67 40.64 -10.67
N SER A 110 34.06 41.13 -11.73
CA SER A 110 34.51 42.34 -12.39
C SER A 110 33.29 42.95 -13.08
N GLN A 111 33.07 44.23 -12.82
CA GLN A 111 32.01 45.08 -13.35
C GLN A 111 30.70 45.08 -12.54
N LEU A 112 30.79 45.63 -11.31
CA LEU A 112 29.74 46.53 -10.84
C LEU A 112 29.98 47.91 -11.48
N PRO A 113 29.07 48.44 -12.30
CA PRO A 113 28.90 49.88 -12.45
C PRO A 113 28.40 50.48 -11.13
N LYS A 114 28.96 51.63 -10.75
CA LYS A 114 28.64 52.39 -9.54
C LYS A 114 27.15 52.73 -9.43
N MET A 115 26.65 52.71 -8.19
CA MET A 115 25.31 53.08 -7.74
C MET A 115 24.73 54.34 -8.38
N THR A 116 23.42 54.31 -8.62
CA THR A 116 22.53 55.47 -8.44
C THR A 116 21.44 55.03 -7.47
N PRO A 117 21.27 55.65 -6.29
CA PRO A 117 20.19 55.27 -5.39
C PRO A 117 18.85 55.82 -5.94
N LEU A 118 17.92 54.92 -6.25
CA LEU A 118 16.50 55.30 -6.32
C LEU A 118 15.92 55.23 -4.91
N ASN A 119 15.42 56.37 -4.48
CA ASN A 119 14.78 56.67 -3.22
C ASN A 119 13.51 55.83 -2.94
N ALA A 120 13.31 55.54 -1.65
CA ALA A 120 12.07 55.26 -0.90
C ALA A 120 10.97 54.36 -1.50
N ALA A 121 10.63 53.28 -0.77
CA ALA A 121 9.30 53.10 -0.18
C ALA A 121 9.18 51.84 0.69
N ALA A 122 8.48 52.02 1.81
CA ALA A 122 7.60 51.06 2.49
C ALA A 122 8.21 49.93 3.34
N ALA A 123 8.20 50.23 4.64
CA ALA A 123 8.09 49.32 5.77
C ALA A 123 6.97 48.27 5.64
N GLY A 124 7.18 47.12 6.27
CA GLY A 124 6.12 46.13 6.53
C GLY A 124 6.66 44.79 7.02
N ALA A 125 7.04 44.69 8.29
CA ALA A 125 7.21 43.42 9.00
C ALA A 125 5.85 42.87 9.45
N PRO A 126 5.70 41.54 9.59
CA PRO A 126 5.71 40.96 10.95
C PRO A 126 6.49 39.63 10.98
N SER A 127 7.52 39.48 11.82
CA SER A 127 7.51 39.07 13.24
C SER A 127 6.89 37.68 13.49
N ALA A 128 7.75 36.66 13.43
CA ALA A 128 7.56 35.38 14.10
C ALA A 128 7.97 35.50 15.59
N PRO A 129 7.22 34.92 16.53
CA PRO A 129 7.74 34.59 17.84
C PRO A 129 8.12 33.10 17.94
N PRO A 130 9.26 32.75 18.55
CA PRO A 130 9.62 31.38 18.89
C PRO A 130 9.47 31.08 20.40
N VAL A 131 9.61 29.78 20.70
CA VAL A 131 10.02 29.09 21.94
C VAL A 131 9.14 29.01 23.21
N GLY A 132 9.14 27.78 23.74
CA GLY A 132 8.85 27.40 25.14
C GLY A 132 7.60 26.53 25.22
N GLY A 133 7.60 25.23 25.51
CA GLY A 133 8.52 24.39 26.27
C GLY A 133 7.69 23.71 27.37
N VAL A 134 7.51 22.38 27.34
CA VAL A 134 7.23 21.51 28.51
C VAL A 134 7.01 20.05 28.06
N THR A 135 7.89 19.18 28.54
CA THR A 135 7.82 17.70 28.63
C THR A 135 7.23 17.35 30.02
N PRO A 136 6.96 16.09 30.44
CA PRO A 136 6.31 14.88 29.87
C PRO A 136 5.10 14.35 30.71
N ALA A 137 4.29 13.44 30.12
CA ALA A 137 3.61 12.25 30.69
C ALA A 137 2.75 12.36 32.00
N PRO A 138 2.16 11.26 32.53
CA PRO A 138 0.88 10.63 32.15
C PRO A 138 -0.16 10.63 33.30
N THR A 139 -1.48 10.59 33.04
CA THR A 139 -2.47 10.16 34.06
C THR A 139 -3.80 9.71 33.45
N ALA A 140 -4.17 8.44 33.70
CA ALA A 140 -5.55 7.95 33.82
C ALA A 140 -5.88 7.93 35.34
N PRO A 141 -7.13 8.04 35.85
CA PRO A 141 -8.19 7.04 35.57
C PRO A 141 -9.67 7.50 35.71
N ALA A 142 -10.56 6.54 35.41
CA ALA A 142 -11.83 6.18 36.09
C ALA A 142 -13.10 7.08 36.08
N GLY A 143 -14.22 6.40 35.76
CA GLY A 143 -15.62 6.74 36.10
C GLY A 143 -16.48 7.01 34.86
N ALA A 144 -17.69 6.48 34.65
CA ALA A 144 -18.54 5.58 35.41
C ALA A 144 -19.70 5.11 34.49
N ALA A 145 -20.41 4.10 34.96
CA ALA A 145 -21.84 3.82 34.71
C ALA A 145 -22.30 3.11 33.40
N ALA A 146 -22.45 1.78 33.53
CA ALA A 146 -23.65 1.04 33.09
C ALA A 146 -24.86 1.43 33.99
N PRO A 147 -26.15 1.17 33.65
CA PRO A 147 -26.76 -0.11 33.24
C PRO A 147 -27.69 0.05 32.02
N GLY A 148 -28.25 -0.93 31.31
CA GLY A 148 -28.57 -2.33 31.56
C GLY A 148 -29.93 -2.57 30.89
N LEU A 149 -30.02 -3.46 29.91
CA LEU A 149 -31.28 -4.03 29.41
C LEU A 149 -30.97 -5.39 28.75
N GLU A 150 -30.85 -6.38 29.62
CA GLU A 150 -31.43 -7.71 29.52
C GLU A 150 -32.26 -8.01 28.25
N ARG A 151 -31.90 -9.04 27.48
CA ARG A 151 -32.66 -10.31 27.35
C ARG A 151 -32.20 -11.19 26.18
N ALA A 152 -32.26 -12.50 26.45
CA ALA A 152 -32.54 -13.62 25.54
C ALA A 152 -31.37 -14.31 24.80
N ARG A 153 -30.81 -15.34 25.45
CA ARG A 153 -30.62 -16.69 24.86
C ARG A 153 -31.90 -17.51 25.11
N PRO A 154 -32.17 -18.67 24.47
CA PRO A 154 -31.27 -19.59 23.74
C PRO A 154 -31.79 -19.91 22.31
N VAL A 155 -31.09 -20.66 21.45
CA VAL A 155 -31.29 -22.11 21.18
C VAL A 155 -30.04 -22.67 20.46
N PRO A 156 -29.57 -23.90 20.79
CA PRO A 156 -28.51 -24.61 20.07
C PRO A 156 -29.07 -25.65 19.08
N ALA A 157 -28.43 -25.83 17.91
CA ALA A 157 -28.54 -26.99 17.01
C ALA A 157 -27.55 -26.78 15.84
N ALA A 158 -26.88 -27.76 15.25
CA ALA A 158 -26.65 -29.17 15.52
C ALA A 158 -25.48 -29.61 14.61
N ARG A 159 -24.72 -30.59 15.07
CA ARG A 159 -23.69 -31.33 14.33
C ARG A 159 -24.28 -32.04 13.09
N PRO A 160 -23.45 -32.37 12.08
CA PRO A 160 -23.89 -33.06 10.88
C PRO A 160 -24.11 -34.56 11.12
N PRO A 161 -25.04 -35.22 10.43
CA PRO A 161 -25.02 -36.67 10.28
C PRO A 161 -24.14 -37.06 9.08
N ALA A 162 -23.26 -38.03 9.34
CA ALA A 162 -22.49 -38.78 8.38
C ALA A 162 -23.32 -39.95 7.79
N VAL A 163 -22.68 -40.62 6.81
CA VAL A 163 -22.85 -42.00 6.27
C VAL A 163 -24.05 -42.31 5.35
N PRO A 164 -23.96 -43.34 4.46
CA PRO A 164 -22.92 -44.37 4.32
C PRO A 164 -22.31 -44.59 2.92
N ALA A 165 -21.22 -45.36 2.94
CA ALA A 165 -20.65 -46.10 1.82
C ALA A 165 -21.65 -47.08 1.20
N ALA A 166 -21.62 -47.22 -0.13
CA ALA A 166 -22.19 -48.35 -0.85
C ALA A 166 -21.11 -48.98 -1.72
N ALA A 167 -20.75 -50.21 -1.36
CA ALA A 167 -20.01 -51.15 -2.16
C ALA A 167 -20.87 -51.67 -3.33
N THR A 168 -20.20 -52.30 -4.32
CA THR A 168 -20.63 -53.47 -5.12
C THR A 168 -20.30 -53.31 -6.61
N GLU A 169 -19.09 -53.76 -6.97
CA GLU A 169 -18.87 -54.87 -7.90
C GLU A 169 -19.97 -55.15 -8.95
N ARG A 170 -19.67 -55.00 -10.25
CA ARG A 170 -20.06 -55.98 -11.28
C ARG A 170 -19.08 -55.98 -12.45
N ALA A 171 -18.43 -57.14 -12.61
CA ALA A 171 -17.82 -57.59 -13.83
C ALA A 171 -18.87 -57.72 -14.95
N ARG A 172 -18.46 -57.39 -16.17
CA ARG A 172 -18.95 -58.04 -17.39
C ARG A 172 -17.91 -57.92 -18.49
#